data_AF-A0A7L0EFH4-F1
#
_entry.id   AF-A0A7L0EFH4-F1
#
_cell.length_a   1.000
_cell.length_b   1.000
_cell.length_c   1.000
_cell.angle_alpha   90.00
_cell.angle_beta   90.00
_cell.angle_gamma   90.00
#
_symmetry.space_group_name_H-M   'P 1'
#
loop_
_entity.id
_entity.type
_entity.pdbx_description
1 polymer ?
#
loop_
_entity_poly.entity_id
_entity_poly.type
_entity_poly.pdbx_seq_one_letter_code
_entity_poly.pdbx_strand_id
1 'polypeptide(L)'
;SVTSCLCVLPQGPTWSSEDECPTEMYTTSGECCKACNVGEGMVQPCGVNQTICEPCLDSVTYSDTVSATEPCKPCTQCVGLHSMSAPCVETDDAVCRCAYGYYQDERSGSCKECQVCKVGFGLMFPCQESQNTVCEECPEGTFSSEANFVDPCLPCTTCEENEVLVKECTPTSDAECRDLHPRWTTHAPPLVGSDSPEPLTRDPFNTDVMPSTLADTVTTVLGSSQPVVSRGTADNLIPVYCSILAAVVVGLVAYIAFKRWNSCKQNKQGANNRPVNQTPSPEGEKLHSDSGISVDSQSLHDQQPPSQSTQGPGEEERGPRGGKGHPGDRLNAASSFPAPKGDGNLYVTLPPSKQEEVEKLLSSSAEETWRQLAGELGYKEDLIDSFTREESPARALLADWSSKETATLDALLAALRKIQRGDIAESLYSESTATSPV
;
A
#
# COMPACT_ATOMS: atom_id res chain seq x y z
N SER A 1 38.67 61.53 43.66
CA SER A 1 37.28 61.91 43.33
C SER A 1 36.44 60.67 43.16
N VAL A 2 35.22 60.66 43.71
CA VAL A 2 34.30 59.53 43.57
C VAL A 2 33.41 59.82 42.36
N THR A 3 33.57 59.09 41.26
CA THR A 3 32.73 59.25 40.07
C THR A 3 31.44 58.47 40.27
N SER A 4 30.34 59.18 40.49
CA SER A 4 29.01 58.57 40.61
C SER A 4 28.49 58.21 39.22
N CYS A 5 28.39 56.91 38.92
CA CYS A 5 27.70 56.44 37.72
C CYS A 5 26.18 56.48 37.95
N LEU A 6 25.49 57.41 37.29
CA LEU A 6 24.04 57.33 37.15
C LEU A 6 23.69 56.14 36.24
N CYS A 7 23.13 55.09 36.81
CA CYS A 7 22.41 54.08 36.03
C CYS A 7 21.07 54.67 35.59
N VAL A 8 21.02 55.22 34.38
CA VAL A 8 19.75 55.50 33.70
C VAL A 8 19.19 54.15 33.24
N LEU A 9 18.09 53.72 33.86
CA LEU A 9 17.34 52.56 33.39
C LEU A 9 16.71 52.92 32.03
N PRO A 10 16.93 52.13 30.96
CA PRO A 10 16.08 52.25 29.78
C PRO A 10 14.66 51.87 30.18
N GLN A 11 13.70 52.74 29.87
CA GLN A 11 12.29 52.43 30.04
C GLN A 11 11.99 51.22 29.15
N GLY A 12 11.40 50.17 29.73
CA GLY A 12 10.96 49.02 28.96
C GLY A 12 9.95 49.45 27.89
N PRO A 13 9.84 48.72 26.76
CA PRO A 13 8.89 49.07 25.72
C PRO A 13 7.49 49.11 26.33
N THR A 14 6.83 50.27 26.21
CA THR A 14 5.41 50.40 26.47
C THR A 14 4.69 49.50 25.48
N TRP A 15 4.10 48.41 25.97
CA TRP A 15 3.16 47.62 25.20
C TRP A 15 1.88 48.46 25.02
N SER A 16 1.91 49.37 24.05
CA SER A 16 0.68 49.84 23.44
C SER A 16 0.12 48.67 22.64
N SER A 17 -0.95 48.06 23.13
CA SER A 17 -1.87 47.35 22.25
C SER A 17 -2.70 48.43 21.52
N GLU A 18 -2.07 49.07 20.54
CA GLU A 18 -2.84 49.63 19.44
C GLU A 18 -3.39 48.43 18.67
N ASP A 19 -4.70 48.22 18.75
CA ASP A 19 -5.41 47.16 18.04
C ASP A 19 -5.43 47.48 16.53
N GLU A 20 -4.27 47.27 15.88
CA GLU A 20 -4.14 47.37 14.42
C GLU A 20 -5.08 46.37 13.75
N CYS A 21 -6.05 46.88 12.99
CA CYS A 21 -7.03 46.06 12.29
C CYS A 21 -6.35 45.27 11.15
N PRO A 22 -6.23 43.92 11.23
CA PRO A 22 -5.43 43.15 10.27
C PRO A 22 -5.97 43.17 8.83
N THR A 23 -7.22 43.58 8.65
CA THR A 23 -7.90 43.69 7.36
C THR A 23 -7.86 45.09 6.77
N GLU A 24 -7.30 46.08 7.49
CA GLU A 24 -7.28 47.52 7.15
C GLU A 24 -8.66 48.16 6.83
N MET A 25 -9.75 47.41 7.03
CA MET A 25 -11.12 47.82 6.73
C MET A 25 -11.94 47.95 8.00
N TYR A 26 -12.85 48.93 8.00
CA TYR A 26 -13.72 49.22 9.13
C TYR A 26 -15.18 49.33 8.70
N THR A 27 -16.09 48.92 9.59
CA THR A 27 -17.51 49.19 9.44
C THR A 27 -17.80 50.69 9.56
N THR A 28 -19.02 51.08 9.18
CA THR A 28 -19.53 52.46 9.32
C THR A 28 -19.63 52.88 10.81
N SER A 29 -19.65 51.92 11.74
CA SER A 29 -19.57 52.16 13.19
C SER A 29 -18.14 52.26 13.74
N GLY A 30 -17.11 52.03 12.90
CA GLY A 30 -15.70 52.09 13.29
C GLY A 30 -15.13 50.78 13.88
N GLU A 31 -15.86 49.67 13.79
CA GLU A 31 -15.35 48.36 14.18
C GLU A 31 -14.46 47.79 13.06
N CYS A 32 -13.37 47.11 13.42
CA CYS A 32 -12.57 46.35 12.46
C CYS A 32 -13.43 45.27 11.76
N CYS A 33 -13.28 45.12 10.46
CA CYS A 33 -13.99 44.12 9.67
C CYS A 33 -13.43 42.72 9.91
N LYS A 34 -14.31 41.75 10.18
CA LYS A 34 -13.93 40.33 10.28
C LYS A 34 -13.42 39.79 8.95
N ALA A 35 -12.37 38.97 8.99
CA ALA A 35 -11.95 38.14 7.87
C ALA A 35 -12.66 36.79 7.89
N CYS A 36 -12.90 36.23 6.70
CA CYS A 36 -13.26 34.84 6.49
C CYS A 36 -12.00 33.99 6.64
N ASN A 37 -12.11 32.79 7.22
CA ASN A 37 -10.98 31.90 7.42
C ASN A 37 -10.67 31.13 6.13
N VAL A 38 -9.54 30.41 6.12
CA VAL A 38 -9.26 29.39 5.08
C VAL A 38 -10.41 28.36 5.09
N GLY A 39 -10.96 28.03 3.92
CA GLY A 39 -12.20 27.25 3.80
C GLY A 39 -13.49 28.09 3.74
N GLU A 40 -13.43 29.40 4.01
CA GLU A 40 -14.58 30.31 3.95
C GLU A 40 -14.32 31.46 2.95
N GLY A 41 -15.38 31.93 2.29
CA GLY A 41 -15.32 33.04 1.35
C GLY A 41 -16.27 34.17 1.71
N MET A 42 -15.89 35.41 1.37
CA MET A 42 -16.73 36.59 1.53
C MET A 42 -17.94 36.54 0.58
N VAL A 43 -19.14 36.47 1.13
CA VAL A 43 -20.41 36.56 0.38
C VAL A 43 -20.96 37.98 0.39
N GLN A 44 -20.78 38.71 1.50
CA GLN A 44 -21.14 40.12 1.59
C GLN A 44 -19.98 40.94 2.19
N PRO A 45 -19.56 42.03 1.53
CA PRO A 45 -18.49 42.87 2.04
C PRO A 45 -18.89 43.61 3.30
N CYS A 46 -17.88 43.92 4.12
CA CYS A 46 -18.02 44.81 5.26
C CYS A 46 -18.45 46.23 4.83
N GLY A 47 -19.30 46.87 5.62
CA GLY A 47 -19.83 48.20 5.31
C GLY A 47 -20.64 48.78 6.45
N VAL A 48 -21.97 48.81 6.33
CA VAL A 48 -22.85 49.14 7.48
C VAL A 48 -22.87 47.98 8.49
N ASN A 49 -22.82 46.75 7.97
CA ASN A 49 -22.73 45.52 8.73
C ASN A 49 -21.29 44.94 8.63
N GLN A 50 -20.98 43.99 9.51
CA GLN A 50 -19.77 43.16 9.42
C GLN A 50 -19.77 42.28 8.16
N THR A 51 -18.59 41.81 7.77
CA THR A 51 -18.39 40.82 6.70
C THR A 51 -19.24 39.58 6.94
N ILE A 52 -19.86 39.04 5.88
CA ILE A 52 -20.56 37.76 5.92
C ILE A 52 -19.73 36.74 5.14
N CYS A 53 -19.38 35.66 5.82
CA CYS A 53 -18.59 34.55 5.30
C CYS A 53 -19.48 33.30 5.21
N GLU A 54 -19.30 32.50 4.16
CA GLU A 54 -19.90 31.18 4.03
C GLU A 54 -18.79 30.16 3.69
N PRO A 55 -18.93 28.88 4.10
CA PRO A 55 -17.97 27.83 3.72
C PRO A 55 -17.98 27.63 2.20
N CYS A 56 -16.80 27.36 1.65
CA CYS A 56 -16.65 27.01 0.25
C CYS A 56 -17.25 25.61 -0.03
N LEU A 57 -17.60 25.34 -1.28
CA LEU A 57 -18.27 24.10 -1.66
C LEU A 57 -17.23 23.09 -2.15
N ASP A 58 -17.04 22.01 -1.39
CA ASP A 58 -16.13 20.92 -1.74
C ASP A 58 -16.23 20.48 -3.22
N SER A 59 -15.08 20.23 -3.84
CA SER A 59 -14.90 19.96 -5.29
C SER A 59 -15.35 21.05 -6.28
N VAL A 60 -15.90 22.19 -5.82
CA VAL A 60 -16.42 23.26 -6.70
C VAL A 60 -15.74 24.61 -6.44
N THR A 61 -15.51 24.99 -5.19
CA THR A 61 -14.82 26.22 -4.80
C THR A 61 -13.90 26.03 -3.59
N TYR A 62 -12.87 26.87 -3.49
CA TYR A 62 -11.90 26.86 -2.38
C TYR A 62 -11.56 28.28 -1.90
N SER A 63 -10.96 28.39 -0.72
CA SER A 63 -10.39 29.63 -0.17
C SER A 63 -9.12 29.30 0.62
N ASP A 64 -7.97 29.66 0.05
CA ASP A 64 -6.61 29.40 0.53
C ASP A 64 -6.03 30.50 1.42
N THR A 65 -6.76 31.60 1.60
CA THR A 65 -6.30 32.78 2.35
C THR A 65 -7.29 33.18 3.45
N VAL A 66 -6.80 33.86 4.48
CA VAL A 66 -7.66 34.54 5.46
C VAL A 66 -7.95 35.94 4.94
N SER A 67 -9.18 36.20 4.50
CA SER A 67 -9.53 37.43 3.80
C SER A 67 -10.92 37.95 4.14
N ALA A 68 -11.06 39.28 4.27
CA ALA A 68 -12.35 39.96 4.43
C ALA A 68 -12.97 40.42 3.09
N THR A 69 -12.31 40.15 1.96
CA THR A 69 -12.71 40.63 0.62
C THR A 69 -12.74 39.53 -0.44
N GLU A 70 -11.99 38.44 -0.28
CA GLU A 70 -11.96 37.36 -1.27
C GLU A 70 -13.19 36.44 -1.11
N PRO A 71 -14.03 36.27 -2.15
CA PRO A 71 -15.01 35.18 -2.20
C PRO A 71 -14.30 33.85 -2.46
N CYS A 72 -15.00 32.72 -2.26
CA CYS A 72 -14.49 31.41 -2.65
C CYS A 72 -14.16 31.41 -4.16
N LYS A 73 -12.95 30.96 -4.49
CA LYS A 73 -12.42 30.86 -5.85
C LYS A 73 -12.93 29.56 -6.49
N PRO A 74 -13.28 29.54 -7.79
CA PRO A 74 -13.65 28.29 -8.46
C PRO A 74 -12.44 27.35 -8.56
N CYS A 75 -12.65 26.06 -8.31
CA CYS A 75 -11.60 25.06 -8.45
C CYS A 75 -11.05 24.97 -9.88
N THR A 76 -9.74 24.79 -10.01
CA THR A 76 -9.06 24.49 -11.27
C THR A 76 -9.54 23.15 -11.84
N GLN A 77 -9.94 23.14 -13.12
CA GLN A 77 -10.37 21.92 -13.80
C GLN A 77 -9.22 21.35 -14.65
N CYS A 78 -8.77 20.14 -14.32
CA CYS A 78 -7.76 19.43 -15.11
C CYS A 78 -8.37 18.94 -16.43
N VAL A 79 -7.95 19.56 -17.54
CA VAL A 79 -8.47 19.27 -18.89
C VAL A 79 -7.35 18.97 -19.89
N GLY A 80 -7.71 18.25 -20.96
CA GLY A 80 -6.77 17.86 -22.01
C GLY A 80 -5.88 16.70 -21.58
N LEU A 81 -4.56 16.90 -21.64
CA LEU A 81 -3.55 15.92 -21.24
C LEU A 81 -3.15 16.04 -19.75
N HIS A 82 -3.94 16.75 -18.95
CA HIS A 82 -3.70 16.87 -17.51
C HIS A 82 -4.66 16.00 -16.69
N SER A 83 -4.13 15.32 -15.69
CA SER A 83 -4.88 14.62 -14.64
C SER A 83 -4.78 15.34 -13.31
N MET A 84 -5.82 15.20 -12.49
CA MET A 84 -5.84 15.66 -11.10
C MET A 84 -4.86 14.84 -10.26
N SER A 85 -3.89 15.51 -9.62
CA SER A 85 -2.90 14.90 -8.72
C SER A 85 -3.19 15.17 -7.25
N ALA A 86 -3.88 16.28 -6.95
CA ALA A 86 -4.55 16.53 -5.69
C ALA A 86 -5.97 17.05 -5.97
N PRO A 87 -7.00 16.57 -5.26
CA PRO A 87 -8.37 17.06 -5.41
C PRO A 87 -8.51 18.49 -4.87
N CYS A 88 -9.46 19.25 -5.42
CA CYS A 88 -9.87 20.51 -4.82
C CYS A 88 -10.69 20.23 -3.56
N VAL A 89 -10.37 20.91 -2.48
CA VAL A 89 -11.08 20.89 -1.19
C VAL A 89 -11.39 22.32 -0.79
N GLU A 90 -12.22 22.53 0.24
CA GLU A 90 -12.65 23.87 0.66
C GLU A 90 -11.47 24.84 0.94
N THR A 91 -10.31 24.31 1.38
CA THR A 91 -9.12 25.08 1.74
C THR A 91 -8.06 25.23 0.63
N ASP A 92 -8.07 24.38 -0.39
CA ASP A 92 -6.95 24.22 -1.34
C ASP A 92 -7.45 23.86 -2.74
N ASP A 93 -6.84 24.45 -3.77
CA ASP A 93 -7.20 24.19 -5.17
C ASP A 93 -6.81 22.78 -5.65
N ALA A 94 -7.46 22.30 -6.71
CA ALA A 94 -7.02 21.11 -7.42
C ALA A 94 -5.66 21.32 -8.07
N VAL A 95 -4.72 20.39 -7.83
CA VAL A 95 -3.40 20.41 -8.47
C VAL A 95 -3.41 19.50 -9.70
N CYS A 96 -3.29 20.09 -10.88
CA CYS A 96 -3.22 19.37 -12.14
C CYS A 96 -1.76 19.08 -12.56
N ARG A 97 -1.52 17.85 -13.02
CA ARG A 97 -0.24 17.40 -13.60
C ARG A 97 -0.47 16.75 -14.95
N CYS A 98 0.57 16.52 -15.74
CA CYS A 98 0.43 15.69 -16.93
C CYS A 98 -0.08 14.28 -16.58
N ALA A 99 -0.95 13.74 -17.42
CA ALA A 99 -1.54 12.42 -17.24
C ALA A 99 -0.48 11.32 -17.27
N TYR A 100 -0.81 10.14 -16.72
CA TYR A 100 0.07 8.98 -16.80
C TYR A 100 0.45 8.66 -18.27
N GLY A 101 1.74 8.43 -18.51
CA GLY A 101 2.29 8.34 -19.87
C GLY A 101 2.64 9.69 -20.52
N TYR A 102 2.56 10.81 -19.79
CA TYR A 102 2.99 12.14 -20.25
C TYR A 102 3.86 12.87 -19.22
N TYR A 103 4.85 13.64 -19.71
CA TYR A 103 5.68 14.56 -18.93
C TYR A 103 5.49 16.01 -19.40
N GLN A 104 5.72 16.99 -18.52
CA GLN A 104 5.69 18.41 -18.88
C GLN A 104 7.02 18.85 -19.48
N ASP A 105 6.98 19.36 -20.71
CA ASP A 105 8.14 19.92 -21.39
C ASP A 105 8.43 21.34 -20.90
N GLU A 106 9.52 21.53 -20.14
CA GLU A 106 9.90 22.82 -19.53
C GLU A 106 9.91 24.00 -20.51
N ARG A 107 10.20 23.75 -21.79
CA ARG A 107 10.30 24.79 -22.82
C ARG A 107 8.94 25.31 -23.31
N SER A 108 7.90 24.47 -23.25
CA SER A 108 6.57 24.78 -23.78
C SER A 108 5.46 24.78 -22.73
N GLY A 109 5.74 24.28 -21.52
CA GLY A 109 4.73 24.03 -20.48
C GLY A 109 3.70 22.95 -20.85
N SER A 110 3.88 22.28 -21.98
CA SER A 110 2.91 21.34 -22.55
C SER A 110 3.24 19.89 -22.20
N CYS A 111 2.21 19.08 -21.98
CA CYS A 111 2.36 17.65 -21.77
C CYS A 111 2.72 16.94 -23.08
N LYS A 112 3.82 16.18 -23.04
CA LYS A 112 4.31 15.34 -24.14
C LYS A 112 4.35 13.89 -23.71
N GLU A 113 4.09 13.00 -24.65
CA GLU A 113 4.06 11.56 -24.40
C GLU A 113 5.45 11.06 -23.97
N CYS A 114 5.48 10.17 -22.98
CA CYS A 114 6.67 9.52 -22.49
C CYS A 114 7.28 8.63 -23.59
N GLN A 115 8.60 8.67 -23.74
CA GLN A 115 9.31 7.80 -24.69
C GLN A 115 9.12 6.33 -24.29
N VAL A 116 8.67 5.52 -25.25
CA VAL A 116 8.62 4.06 -25.13
C VAL A 116 10.00 3.48 -25.40
N CYS A 117 10.49 2.65 -24.47
CA CYS A 117 11.62 1.78 -24.69
C CYS A 117 11.17 0.63 -25.61
N LYS A 118 11.87 0.46 -26.73
CA LYS A 118 11.61 -0.60 -27.72
C LYS A 118 12.19 -1.94 -27.23
N VAL A 119 11.76 -3.05 -27.83
CA VAL A 119 12.38 -4.37 -27.59
C VAL A 119 13.91 -4.31 -27.72
N GLY A 120 14.63 -4.98 -26.81
CA GLY A 120 16.08 -4.85 -26.67
C GLY A 120 16.55 -3.69 -25.81
N PHE A 121 15.64 -2.81 -25.37
CA PHE A 121 15.91 -1.64 -24.54
C PHE A 121 14.97 -1.65 -23.34
N GLY A 122 15.49 -1.24 -22.18
CA GLY A 122 14.74 -1.17 -20.93
C GLY A 122 14.81 0.21 -20.31
N LEU A 123 13.97 0.42 -19.31
CA LEU A 123 13.93 1.63 -18.52
C LEU A 123 15.22 1.85 -17.72
N MET A 124 15.89 2.98 -17.95
CA MET A 124 17.00 3.47 -17.14
C MET A 124 16.55 4.56 -16.14
N PHE A 125 15.71 5.51 -16.59
CA PHE A 125 15.08 6.51 -15.73
C PHE A 125 13.59 6.65 -16.05
N PRO A 126 12.71 6.61 -15.03
CA PRO A 126 11.26 6.70 -15.20
C PRO A 126 10.84 8.03 -15.81
N CYS A 127 9.72 8.02 -16.53
CA CYS A 127 9.03 9.25 -16.89
C CYS A 127 8.47 9.92 -15.63
N GLN A 128 8.78 11.20 -15.42
CA GLN A 128 8.37 12.00 -14.25
C GLN A 128 7.77 13.34 -14.70
N GLU A 129 7.30 14.16 -13.75
CA GLU A 129 6.61 15.43 -14.02
C GLU A 129 7.31 16.35 -15.03
N SER A 130 8.64 16.46 -15.01
CA SER A 130 9.44 17.26 -15.96
C SER A 130 10.50 16.47 -16.73
N GLN A 131 10.52 15.14 -16.60
CA GLN A 131 11.53 14.27 -17.21
C GLN A 131 10.87 13.21 -18.10
N ASN A 132 11.30 13.16 -19.36
CA ASN A 132 10.95 12.07 -20.27
C ASN A 132 11.65 10.76 -19.84
N THR A 133 11.05 9.62 -20.17
CA THR A 133 11.67 8.29 -20.05
C THR A 133 13.07 8.29 -20.68
N VAL A 134 14.04 7.70 -19.97
CA VAL A 134 15.36 7.39 -20.53
C VAL A 134 15.49 5.88 -20.63
N CYS A 135 15.84 5.39 -21.81
CA CYS A 135 16.02 3.96 -22.09
C CYS A 135 17.50 3.63 -22.28
N GLU A 136 17.92 2.46 -21.81
CA GLU A 136 19.22 1.87 -22.10
C GLU A 136 19.08 0.61 -22.95
N GLU A 137 20.15 0.22 -23.67
CA GLU A 137 20.22 -1.07 -24.36
C GLU A 137 20.49 -2.17 -23.33
N CYS A 138 19.81 -3.31 -23.43
CA CYS A 138 19.92 -4.33 -22.39
C CYS A 138 21.32 -4.94 -22.31
N PRO A 139 22.00 -4.86 -21.15
CA PRO A 139 23.32 -5.44 -20.96
C PRO A 139 23.31 -6.98 -21.03
N GLU A 140 24.49 -7.57 -21.21
CA GLU A 140 24.66 -9.03 -21.24
C GLU A 140 24.04 -9.70 -20.00
N GLY A 141 23.27 -10.78 -20.21
CA GLY A 141 22.52 -11.45 -19.15
C GLY A 141 21.17 -10.80 -18.81
N THR A 142 20.70 -9.84 -19.61
CA THR A 142 19.35 -9.25 -19.49
C THR A 142 18.62 -9.15 -20.83
N PHE A 143 17.30 -9.01 -20.79
CA PHE A 143 16.44 -8.86 -21.97
C PHE A 143 15.26 -7.91 -21.74
N SER A 144 14.67 -7.41 -22.84
CA SER A 144 13.41 -6.69 -22.88
C SER A 144 12.64 -7.13 -24.14
N SER A 145 11.55 -7.88 -23.93
CA SER A 145 10.75 -8.47 -25.03
C SER A 145 9.52 -7.66 -25.43
N GLU A 146 9.15 -6.65 -24.65
CA GLU A 146 8.01 -5.78 -24.90
C GLU A 146 8.45 -4.33 -25.17
N ALA A 147 7.53 -3.52 -25.71
CA ALA A 147 7.78 -2.10 -25.95
C ALA A 147 6.90 -1.24 -25.03
N ASN A 148 7.47 -0.76 -23.94
CA ASN A 148 6.79 0.09 -22.96
C ASN A 148 7.75 1.12 -22.33
N PHE A 149 7.27 1.95 -21.40
CA PHE A 149 8.05 3.02 -20.76
C PHE A 149 8.28 2.80 -19.25
N VAL A 150 8.03 1.58 -18.75
CA VAL A 150 8.02 1.25 -17.32
C VAL A 150 8.98 0.12 -16.94
N ASP A 151 9.23 -0.83 -17.85
CA ASP A 151 9.98 -2.03 -17.53
C ASP A 151 11.49 -1.84 -17.75
N PRO A 152 12.33 -2.12 -16.73
CA PRO A 152 13.78 -2.24 -16.93
C PRO A 152 14.12 -3.53 -17.69
N CYS A 153 15.37 -3.66 -18.12
CA CYS A 153 15.84 -4.94 -18.67
C CYS A 153 15.79 -6.03 -17.60
N LEU A 154 15.07 -7.11 -17.88
CA LEU A 154 14.85 -8.23 -16.97
C LEU A 154 16.04 -9.20 -17.04
N PRO A 155 16.44 -9.83 -15.93
CA PRO A 155 17.50 -10.84 -15.95
C PRO A 155 17.07 -12.07 -16.76
N CYS A 156 17.99 -12.62 -17.55
CA CYS A 156 17.76 -13.86 -18.29
C CYS A 156 17.54 -15.06 -17.36
N THR A 157 16.60 -15.92 -17.72
CA THR A 157 16.43 -17.26 -17.11
C THR A 157 17.70 -18.09 -17.29
N THR A 158 18.07 -18.84 -16.25
CA THR A 158 19.20 -19.77 -16.25
C THR A 158 18.67 -21.17 -15.95
N CYS A 159 18.87 -22.12 -16.86
CA CYS A 159 18.32 -23.47 -16.74
C CYS A 159 18.96 -24.28 -15.60
N GLU A 160 18.17 -25.13 -14.95
CA GLU A 160 18.63 -26.02 -13.88
C GLU A 160 19.40 -27.25 -14.40
N GLU A 161 20.07 -28.01 -13.51
CA GLU A 161 20.91 -29.17 -13.89
C GLU A 161 20.13 -30.31 -14.59
N ASN A 162 18.82 -30.39 -14.35
CA ASN A 162 17.87 -31.31 -14.97
C ASN A 162 17.21 -30.77 -16.25
N GLU A 163 17.56 -29.57 -16.70
CA GLU A 163 17.00 -28.94 -17.89
C GLU A 163 18.05 -28.82 -19.00
N VAL A 164 17.57 -28.65 -20.24
CA VAL A 164 18.41 -28.29 -21.38
C VAL A 164 17.93 -26.96 -21.93
N LEU A 165 18.89 -26.05 -22.13
CA LEU A 165 18.70 -24.79 -22.85
C LEU A 165 18.26 -25.10 -24.29
N VAL A 166 17.02 -24.74 -24.63
CA VAL A 166 16.44 -24.90 -25.97
C VAL A 166 16.76 -23.69 -26.84
N LYS A 167 16.84 -22.51 -26.22
CA LYS A 167 17.06 -21.21 -26.86
C LYS A 167 17.87 -20.33 -25.93
N GLU A 168 18.94 -19.73 -26.45
CA GLU A 168 19.78 -18.81 -25.71
C GLU A 168 19.07 -17.47 -25.47
N CYS A 169 19.36 -16.81 -24.34
CA CYS A 169 18.86 -15.48 -24.08
C CYS A 169 19.46 -14.47 -25.07
N THR A 170 18.66 -13.49 -25.48
CA THR A 170 19.09 -12.36 -26.30
C THR A 170 18.60 -11.07 -25.66
N PRO A 171 19.16 -9.88 -25.97
CA PRO A 171 18.64 -8.61 -25.46
C PRO A 171 17.13 -8.42 -25.71
N THR A 172 16.55 -9.09 -26.71
CA THR A 172 15.13 -9.02 -27.10
C THR A 172 14.26 -10.18 -26.59
N SER A 173 14.81 -11.22 -25.99
CA SER A 173 14.02 -12.40 -25.59
C SER A 173 14.73 -13.26 -24.55
N ASP A 174 13.97 -13.78 -23.60
CA ASP A 174 14.50 -14.71 -22.61
C ASP A 174 15.03 -16.02 -23.23
N ALA A 175 15.88 -16.69 -22.45
CA ALA A 175 16.23 -18.09 -22.61
C ALA A 175 15.01 -18.99 -22.40
N GLU A 176 14.94 -20.11 -23.13
CA GLU A 176 13.91 -21.13 -22.93
C GLU A 176 14.56 -22.44 -22.51
N CYS A 177 14.11 -22.99 -21.38
CA CYS A 177 14.59 -24.24 -20.80
C CYS A 177 13.58 -25.37 -21.03
N ARG A 178 14.04 -26.62 -21.01
CA ARG A 178 13.18 -27.81 -21.14
C ARG A 178 13.71 -28.96 -20.30
N ASP A 179 12.84 -29.52 -19.45
CA ASP A 179 13.10 -30.71 -18.65
C ASP A 179 13.68 -31.89 -19.44
N LEU A 180 14.73 -32.49 -18.88
CA LEU A 180 15.15 -33.84 -19.21
C LEU A 180 14.18 -34.84 -18.59
N HIS A 181 13.24 -35.34 -19.40
CA HIS A 181 12.39 -36.45 -19.01
C HIS A 181 13.22 -37.63 -18.47
N PRO A 182 12.88 -38.24 -17.30
CA PRO A 182 13.68 -39.30 -16.66
C PRO A 182 13.90 -40.60 -17.46
N ARG A 183 13.41 -40.69 -18.71
CA ARG A 183 13.57 -41.86 -19.58
C ARG A 183 14.88 -41.91 -20.36
N TRP A 184 15.73 -40.89 -20.26
CA TRP A 184 17.07 -40.88 -20.87
C TRP A 184 18.23 -40.95 -19.86
N THR A 185 17.95 -40.91 -18.55
CA THR A 185 18.93 -41.15 -17.48
C THR A 185 18.86 -42.60 -16.97
N THR A 186 19.14 -43.58 -17.84
CA THR A 186 19.37 -44.97 -17.41
C THR A 186 20.53 -45.62 -18.17
N HIS A 187 21.74 -45.18 -17.83
CA HIS A 187 22.94 -46.00 -17.96
C HIS A 187 23.47 -46.35 -16.56
N ALA A 188 22.72 -47.18 -15.84
CA ALA A 188 23.25 -47.92 -14.70
C ALA A 188 24.16 -49.05 -15.23
N PRO A 189 25.45 -49.11 -14.86
CA PRO A 189 26.26 -50.30 -15.10
C PRO A 189 25.73 -51.45 -14.23
N PRO A 190 25.62 -52.69 -14.72
CA PRO A 190 25.20 -53.81 -13.88
C PRO A 190 26.27 -54.09 -12.81
N LEU A 191 25.83 -54.15 -11.55
CA LEU A 191 26.61 -54.73 -10.46
C LEU A 191 26.85 -56.23 -10.76
N VAL A 192 28.12 -56.62 -10.90
CA VAL A 192 28.55 -58.02 -10.82
C VAL A 192 29.66 -58.10 -9.79
N GLY A 193 29.45 -58.88 -8.74
CA GLY A 193 30.46 -59.18 -7.72
C GLY A 193 30.66 -60.68 -7.55
N SER A 194 31.70 -61.03 -6.77
CA SER A 194 32.05 -62.37 -6.26
C SER A 194 32.99 -63.26 -7.11
N ASP A 195 34.29 -63.04 -6.90
CA ASP A 195 35.36 -64.01 -6.59
C ASP A 195 35.45 -65.46 -7.16
N SER A 196 36.61 -65.73 -7.80
CA SER A 196 37.45 -66.97 -7.78
C SER A 196 36.95 -68.34 -8.35
N PRO A 197 37.86 -69.25 -8.80
CA PRO A 197 39.26 -69.10 -9.24
C PRO A 197 39.61 -69.78 -10.61
N GLU A 198 40.89 -69.68 -11.00
CA GLU A 198 41.61 -70.17 -12.22
C GLU A 198 41.30 -71.59 -12.79
N PRO A 199 41.52 -71.84 -14.12
CA PRO A 199 42.86 -72.27 -14.59
C PRO A 199 43.32 -71.88 -16.03
N LEU A 200 44.61 -71.51 -16.17
CA LEU A 200 45.58 -71.87 -17.24
C LEU A 200 45.09 -72.14 -18.69
N THR A 201 45.52 -71.30 -19.66
CA THR A 201 46.57 -71.70 -20.67
C THR A 201 47.11 -70.58 -21.59
N ARG A 202 48.45 -70.45 -21.60
CA ARG A 202 49.36 -70.26 -22.77
C ARG A 202 49.46 -68.92 -23.57
N ASP A 203 50.58 -68.24 -23.32
CA ASP A 203 51.44 -67.33 -24.13
C ASP A 203 51.72 -67.72 -25.62
N PRO A 204 52.47 -66.92 -26.46
CA PRO A 204 53.22 -65.66 -26.19
C PRO A 204 53.09 -64.51 -27.23
N PHE A 205 53.63 -63.31 -26.93
CA PHE A 205 54.75 -62.66 -27.67
C PHE A 205 55.21 -61.29 -27.06
N ASN A 206 56.35 -61.32 -26.35
CA ASN A 206 57.51 -60.39 -26.30
C ASN A 206 57.47 -59.03 -27.07
N THR A 207 58.12 -57.92 -26.65
CA THR A 207 59.17 -57.68 -25.61
C THR A 207 59.37 -56.17 -25.33
N ASP A 208 59.83 -55.82 -24.11
CA ASP A 208 60.68 -54.68 -23.67
C ASP A 208 60.23 -53.21 -23.97
N VAL A 209 60.56 -52.16 -23.18
CA VAL A 209 61.71 -51.87 -22.28
C VAL A 209 61.28 -50.99 -21.08
N MET A 210 61.91 -51.16 -19.91
CA MET A 210 62.01 -50.15 -18.83
C MET A 210 63.42 -50.19 -18.18
N PRO A 211 63.99 -49.07 -17.71
CA PRO A 211 64.17 -48.84 -16.25
C PRO A 211 63.92 -47.35 -15.85
N SER A 212 63.13 -47.05 -14.80
CA SER A 212 63.42 -47.08 -13.34
C SER A 212 63.97 -45.77 -12.74
N THR A 213 63.15 -45.17 -11.87
CA THR A 213 63.48 -44.49 -10.58
C THR A 213 64.58 -43.43 -10.47
N LEU A 214 64.23 -42.27 -9.88
CA LEU A 214 64.75 -41.84 -8.57
C LEU A 214 63.85 -40.72 -7.98
N ALA A 215 63.94 -40.50 -6.67
CA ALA A 215 63.25 -39.44 -5.94
C ALA A 215 64.26 -38.41 -5.41
N ASP A 216 63.88 -37.14 -5.29
CA ASP A 216 64.38 -36.33 -4.17
C ASP A 216 63.58 -35.03 -3.88
N THR A 217 63.22 -34.91 -2.60
CA THR A 217 63.29 -33.78 -1.65
C THR A 217 63.21 -32.30 -2.10
N VAL A 218 62.42 -31.55 -1.31
CA VAL A 218 62.12 -30.10 -1.28
C VAL A 218 63.35 -29.18 -1.09
N THR A 219 63.36 -27.93 -1.63
CA THR A 219 63.35 -26.62 -0.90
C THR A 219 63.37 -25.38 -1.86
N THR A 220 62.61 -24.33 -1.48
CA THR A 220 62.47 -22.91 -1.96
C THR A 220 63.57 -22.26 -2.83
N VAL A 221 63.33 -21.27 -3.71
CA VAL A 221 62.84 -19.87 -3.42
C VAL A 221 62.28 -19.14 -4.68
N LEU A 222 61.23 -18.32 -4.47
CA LEU A 222 60.63 -17.25 -5.32
C LEU A 222 60.57 -17.38 -6.87
N GLY A 223 59.34 -17.51 -7.37
CA GLY A 223 58.93 -17.16 -8.74
C GLY A 223 57.41 -16.99 -8.81
N SER A 224 56.93 -15.78 -9.11
CA SER A 224 55.49 -15.44 -9.00
C SER A 224 54.67 -15.87 -10.21
N SER A 225 53.61 -16.67 -9.99
CA SER A 225 52.27 -16.45 -10.56
C SER A 225 51.30 -17.53 -10.04
N GLN A 226 50.32 -17.11 -9.24
CA GLN A 226 49.19 -17.94 -8.77
C GLN A 226 47.90 -17.55 -9.52
N PRO A 227 46.87 -18.43 -9.53
CA PRO A 227 45.69 -18.26 -10.37
C PRO A 227 44.73 -17.19 -9.84
N VAL A 228 44.11 -16.43 -10.74
CA VAL A 228 43.03 -15.50 -10.39
C VAL A 228 41.73 -16.27 -10.25
N VAL A 229 41.46 -16.69 -9.01
CA VAL A 229 40.10 -16.98 -8.54
C VAL A 229 39.50 -15.67 -8.06
N SER A 230 38.37 -15.23 -8.64
CA SER A 230 37.66 -14.01 -8.21
C SER A 230 36.96 -14.20 -6.86
N ARG A 231 37.72 -14.26 -5.77
CA ARG A 231 37.25 -13.93 -4.42
C ARG A 231 37.41 -12.43 -4.20
N GLY A 232 36.32 -11.67 -4.37
CA GLY A 232 36.37 -10.21 -4.40
C GLY A 232 35.20 -9.46 -3.76
N THR A 233 34.28 -10.14 -3.06
CA THR A 233 33.12 -9.49 -2.40
C THR A 233 32.76 -10.07 -1.03
N ALA A 234 32.93 -11.38 -0.80
CA ALA A 234 32.50 -12.04 0.43
C ALA A 234 33.28 -11.61 1.70
N ASP A 235 34.59 -11.37 1.60
CA ASP A 235 35.45 -11.10 2.77
C ASP A 235 35.23 -9.72 3.41
N ASN A 236 34.57 -8.79 2.70
CA ASN A 236 34.20 -7.46 3.22
C ASN A 236 32.75 -7.39 3.73
N LEU A 237 31.95 -8.44 3.55
CA LEU A 237 30.55 -8.44 3.97
C LEU A 237 30.42 -8.48 5.51
N ILE A 238 31.24 -9.31 6.16
CA ILE A 238 31.20 -9.53 7.62
C ILE A 238 31.58 -8.25 8.42
N PRO A 239 32.68 -7.53 8.11
CA PRO A 239 33.02 -6.30 8.82
C PRO A 239 31.99 -5.17 8.63
N VAL A 240 31.42 -5.07 7.42
CA VAL A 240 30.37 -4.08 7.10
C VAL A 240 29.10 -4.39 7.89
N TYR A 241 28.66 -5.65 7.95
CA TYR A 241 27.49 -6.06 8.72
C TYR A 241 27.67 -5.77 10.22
N CYS A 242 28.82 -6.09 10.80
CA CYS A 242 29.16 -5.75 12.18
C CYS A 242 29.13 -4.24 12.46
N SER A 243 29.59 -3.43 11.50
CA SER A 243 29.59 -1.96 11.61
C SER A 243 28.17 -1.38 11.57
N ILE A 244 27.31 -1.90 10.69
CA ILE A 244 25.90 -1.51 10.58
C ILE A 244 25.12 -1.93 11.84
N LEU A 245 25.30 -3.17 12.31
CA LEU A 245 24.66 -3.64 13.55
C LEU A 245 25.09 -2.81 14.76
N ALA A 246 26.37 -2.44 14.88
CA ALA A 246 26.84 -1.54 15.92
C ALA A 246 26.17 -0.15 15.84
N ALA A 247 26.05 0.42 14.64
CA ALA A 247 25.37 1.71 14.43
C ALA A 247 23.88 1.64 14.81
N VAL A 248 23.17 0.57 14.44
CA VAL A 248 21.76 0.36 14.80
C VAL A 248 21.59 0.23 16.32
N VAL A 249 22.46 -0.54 17.00
CA VAL A 249 22.42 -0.68 18.46
C VAL A 249 22.69 0.66 19.17
N VAL A 250 23.69 1.42 18.72
CA VAL A 250 23.97 2.77 19.25
C VAL A 250 22.78 3.72 19.02
N GLY A 251 22.16 3.67 17.83
CA GLY A 251 20.96 4.44 17.50
C GLY A 251 19.76 4.11 18.40
N LEU A 252 19.52 2.82 18.67
CA LEU A 252 18.46 2.37 19.59
C LEU A 252 18.74 2.79 21.04
N VAL A 253 19.98 2.69 21.51
CA VAL A 253 20.36 3.17 22.85
C VAL A 253 20.18 4.69 22.96
N ALA A 254 20.59 5.46 21.94
CA ALA A 254 20.39 6.90 21.88
C ALA A 254 18.89 7.27 21.83
N TYR A 255 18.08 6.55 21.06
CA TYR A 255 16.63 6.73 21.00
C TYR A 255 15.96 6.44 22.35
N ILE A 256 16.33 5.35 23.04
CA ILE A 256 15.82 5.03 24.38
C ILE A 256 16.25 6.09 25.40
N ALA A 257 17.50 6.57 25.33
CA ALA A 257 17.98 7.66 26.18
C ALA A 257 17.23 8.98 25.91
N PHE A 258 17.01 9.33 24.64
CA PHE A 258 16.24 10.52 24.24
C PHE A 258 14.78 10.41 24.66
N LYS A 259 14.14 9.25 24.48
CA LYS A 259 12.77 8.98 24.92
C LYS A 259 12.64 9.09 26.44
N ARG A 260 13.57 8.49 27.21
CA ARG A 260 13.62 8.66 28.67
C ARG A 260 13.88 10.11 29.08
N TRP A 261 14.77 10.83 28.39
CA TRP A 261 15.03 12.24 28.63
C TRP A 261 13.78 13.11 28.40
N ASN A 262 13.06 12.89 27.31
CA ASN A 262 11.83 13.62 26.99
C ASN A 262 10.69 13.27 27.96
N SER A 263 10.56 12.01 28.37
CA SER A 263 9.63 11.60 29.44
C SER A 263 9.96 12.30 30.78
N CYS A 264 11.23 12.33 31.18
CA CYS A 264 11.67 13.08 32.37
C CYS A 264 11.43 14.58 32.23
N LYS A 265 11.61 15.16 31.02
CA LYS A 265 11.36 16.58 30.74
C LYS A 265 9.88 16.94 30.88
N GLN A 266 8.96 16.13 30.34
CA GLN A 266 7.52 16.32 30.52
C GLN A 266 7.12 16.15 31.98
N ASN A 267 7.63 15.13 32.68
CA ASN A 267 7.30 14.90 34.10
C ASN A 267 7.80 16.04 35.01
N LYS A 268 8.86 16.77 34.60
CA LYS A 268 9.36 17.95 35.31
C LYS A 268 8.51 19.21 35.09
N GLN A 269 7.75 19.28 33.99
CA GLN A 269 6.80 20.38 33.73
C GLN A 269 5.48 20.18 34.49
N GLY A 270 5.06 18.94 34.75
CA GLY A 270 3.86 18.63 35.55
C GLY A 270 3.99 18.98 37.05
N ALA A 271 5.20 19.06 37.60
CA ALA A 271 5.43 19.27 39.03
C ALA A 271 5.41 20.74 39.49
N ASN A 272 5.48 21.72 38.56
CA ASN A 272 5.65 23.14 38.92
C ASN A 272 4.34 23.93 39.03
N ASN A 273 3.18 23.28 38.82
CA ASN A 273 1.85 23.93 38.83
C ASN A 273 1.04 23.57 40.08
N ARG A 274 1.66 23.60 41.28
CA ARG A 274 0.93 23.52 42.56
C ARG A 274 1.21 24.78 43.39
N PRO A 275 0.21 25.63 43.68
CA PRO A 275 0.44 26.83 44.48
C PRO A 275 0.73 26.46 45.94
N VAL A 276 1.71 27.15 46.51
CA VAL A 276 2.04 27.14 47.93
C VAL A 276 0.92 27.80 48.72
N ASN A 277 0.38 27.12 49.74
CA ASN A 277 0.16 27.77 51.03
C ASN A 277 0.06 26.80 52.22
N GLN A 278 0.49 27.29 53.39
CA GLN A 278 0.27 26.78 54.76
C GLN A 278 1.10 25.55 55.25
N THR A 279 2.12 25.86 56.06
CA THR A 279 2.63 25.09 57.22
C THR A 279 1.98 25.66 58.51
N PRO A 280 1.91 24.96 59.68
CA PRO A 280 3.03 24.20 60.30
C PRO A 280 2.71 22.83 60.98
N SER A 281 3.68 21.89 60.87
CA SER A 281 4.41 21.11 61.92
C SER A 281 3.80 20.79 63.32
N PRO A 282 4.29 19.76 64.06
CA PRO A 282 4.37 18.32 63.72
C PRO A 282 4.02 17.36 64.90
N GLU A 283 3.53 16.14 64.63
CA GLU A 283 3.45 14.93 65.51
C GLU A 283 2.59 13.88 64.75
N GLY A 284 2.75 12.55 64.77
CA GLY A 284 3.80 11.65 65.25
C GLY A 284 3.43 10.17 64.91
N GLU A 285 4.42 9.28 64.90
CA GLU A 285 4.32 7.81 65.15
C GLU A 285 3.67 6.79 64.15
N LYS A 286 4.47 5.72 63.88
CA LYS A 286 4.13 4.26 63.83
C LYS A 286 3.34 3.56 62.67
N LEU A 287 4.11 2.72 61.96
CA LEU A 287 3.98 1.24 61.76
C LEU A 287 3.08 0.61 60.66
N HIS A 288 3.70 -0.41 60.03
CA HIS A 288 3.16 -1.66 59.42
C HIS A 288 2.22 -1.54 58.19
N SER A 289 2.54 -2.15 57.04
CA SER A 289 2.47 -3.58 56.69
C SER A 289 1.04 -4.14 56.68
N ASP A 290 0.46 -4.50 55.53
CA ASP A 290 0.58 -5.85 54.93
C ASP A 290 -0.19 -5.96 53.57
N SER A 291 -0.46 -7.17 53.10
CA SER A 291 -0.71 -7.59 51.69
C SER A 291 -2.18 -7.93 51.33
N GLY A 292 -2.47 -8.09 50.03
CA GLY A 292 -3.70 -8.72 49.47
C GLY A 292 -4.09 -8.08 48.11
N ILE A 293 -4.30 -8.76 46.96
CA ILE A 293 -5.07 -9.98 46.63
C ILE A 293 -6.58 -9.75 46.90
N SER A 294 -7.56 -9.94 45.99
CA SER A 294 -7.58 -10.48 44.61
C SER A 294 -8.98 -10.34 43.93
N VAL A 295 -9.06 -10.77 42.66
CA VAL A 295 -10.20 -11.33 41.88
C VAL A 295 -11.37 -10.48 41.33
N ASP A 296 -11.67 -10.83 40.07
CA ASP A 296 -12.83 -10.63 39.20
C ASP A 296 -14.24 -10.67 39.79
N SER A 297 -15.19 -10.12 39.01
CA SER A 297 -16.52 -10.71 38.85
C SER A 297 -17.12 -10.38 37.47
N GLN A 298 -17.44 -11.43 36.70
CA GLN A 298 -18.38 -11.36 35.57
C GLN A 298 -19.80 -11.72 36.04
N SER A 299 -20.79 -11.34 35.21
CA SER A 299 -22.03 -12.09 34.90
C SER A 299 -23.39 -11.50 35.31
N LEU A 300 -24.19 -11.28 34.26
CA LEU A 300 -25.65 -11.36 34.09
C LEU A 300 -26.58 -11.64 35.30
N HIS A 301 -27.71 -10.90 35.32
CA HIS A 301 -29.03 -11.50 35.55
C HIS A 301 -30.19 -10.75 34.85
N ASP A 302 -31.33 -11.44 34.77
CA ASP A 302 -32.47 -11.27 33.84
C ASP A 302 -33.75 -10.72 34.52
N GLN A 303 -34.69 -10.07 33.77
CA GLN A 303 -36.18 -10.22 33.81
C GLN A 303 -37.07 -9.03 33.34
N GLN A 304 -38.31 -9.34 32.90
CA GLN A 304 -39.37 -8.53 32.22
C GLN A 304 -40.74 -9.29 32.29
N PRO A 305 -41.99 -8.76 32.07
CA PRO A 305 -42.56 -7.41 31.76
C PRO A 305 -43.59 -6.90 32.83
N PRO A 306 -44.51 -5.94 32.53
CA PRO A 306 -45.90 -6.31 32.16
C PRO A 306 -46.59 -5.42 31.07
N SER A 307 -47.92 -5.53 30.89
CA SER A 307 -48.69 -5.29 29.63
C SER A 307 -49.98 -4.43 29.72
N GLN A 308 -50.62 -4.15 28.55
CA GLN A 308 -52.00 -3.66 28.21
C GLN A 308 -52.03 -2.29 27.47
N SER A 309 -52.89 -1.89 26.52
CA SER A 309 -53.85 -2.42 25.50
C SER A 309 -54.91 -1.33 25.24
N THR A 310 -55.42 -1.07 24.00
CA THR A 310 -56.86 -0.75 23.64
C THR A 310 -57.11 -0.03 22.28
N GLN A 311 -57.90 -0.70 21.41
CA GLN A 311 -58.92 -0.27 20.40
C GLN A 311 -58.68 0.75 19.23
N GLY A 312 -59.36 0.44 18.12
CA GLY A 312 -59.79 1.36 17.04
C GLY A 312 -61.29 1.13 16.69
N PRO A 313 -61.86 1.84 15.70
CA PRO A 313 -62.58 1.22 14.55
C PRO A 313 -62.33 2.00 13.22
N GLY A 314 -62.83 1.68 12.01
CA GLY A 314 -63.71 0.63 11.47
C GLY A 314 -64.57 1.16 10.28
N GLU A 315 -65.11 0.28 9.41
CA GLU A 315 -66.07 0.51 8.28
C GLU A 315 -65.54 0.91 6.86
N GLU A 316 -66.34 0.75 5.77
CA GLU A 316 -66.47 -0.41 4.85
C GLU A 316 -67.08 0.03 3.48
N GLU A 317 -67.30 -0.90 2.51
CA GLU A 317 -68.04 -0.80 1.21
C GLU A 317 -67.35 -0.07 0.02
N ARG A 318 -67.60 -0.33 -1.28
CA ARG A 318 -68.10 -1.48 -2.11
C ARG A 318 -67.90 -1.13 -3.63
N GLY A 319 -67.61 -2.09 -4.52
CA GLY A 319 -67.51 -1.88 -6.00
C GLY A 319 -68.86 -2.03 -6.77
N PRO A 320 -68.94 -2.39 -8.08
CA PRO A 320 -67.94 -2.49 -9.16
C PRO A 320 -68.46 -2.03 -10.60
N ARG A 321 -67.81 -2.48 -11.70
CA ARG A 321 -68.13 -2.35 -13.18
C ARG A 321 -67.67 -1.03 -13.86
N GLY A 322 -67.26 -0.95 -15.14
CA GLY A 322 -66.92 -1.94 -16.19
C GLY A 322 -67.26 -1.49 -17.63
N GLY A 323 -66.32 -1.46 -18.60
CA GLY A 323 -66.63 -1.33 -20.05
C GLY A 323 -65.61 -0.70 -21.03
N LYS A 324 -65.09 -1.52 -21.97
CA LYS A 324 -64.66 -1.27 -23.39
C LYS A 324 -64.03 0.07 -23.87
N GLY A 325 -62.90 -0.03 -24.61
CA GLY A 325 -62.73 0.68 -25.91
C GLY A 325 -61.40 1.41 -26.24
N HIS A 326 -60.56 0.79 -27.08
CA HIS A 326 -59.36 1.30 -27.79
C HIS A 326 -59.52 2.63 -28.60
N PRO A 327 -58.45 3.23 -29.17
CA PRO A 327 -57.15 3.65 -28.59
C PRO A 327 -56.73 5.08 -29.06
N GLY A 328 -55.55 5.62 -28.67
CA GLY A 328 -54.95 6.77 -29.37
C GLY A 328 -54.02 7.70 -28.55
N ASP A 329 -52.72 7.55 -28.77
CA ASP A 329 -51.63 8.55 -28.70
C ASP A 329 -51.73 9.75 -27.73
N ARG A 330 -50.89 9.73 -26.67
CA ARG A 330 -49.60 10.46 -26.67
C ARG A 330 -48.77 10.18 -25.41
N LEU A 331 -47.44 10.25 -25.55
CA LEU A 331 -46.49 10.00 -24.48
C LEU A 331 -46.57 11.08 -23.39
N ASN A 332 -46.65 10.65 -22.13
CA ASN A 332 -45.99 11.26 -20.99
C ASN A 332 -46.05 10.30 -19.80
N ALA A 333 -44.90 9.79 -19.37
CA ALA A 333 -44.77 8.99 -18.16
C ALA A 333 -43.82 9.71 -17.21
N ALA A 334 -44.28 9.96 -15.99
CA ALA A 334 -43.46 10.44 -14.88
C ALA A 334 -43.55 9.45 -13.71
N SER A 335 -42.43 9.29 -13.01
CA SER A 335 -42.28 8.65 -11.69
C SER A 335 -42.83 7.22 -11.52
N SER A 336 -41.99 6.25 -11.86
CA SER A 336 -41.77 5.07 -11.00
C SER A 336 -40.25 4.91 -10.81
N PHE A 337 -39.78 4.82 -9.57
CA PHE A 337 -38.35 4.72 -9.26
C PHE A 337 -37.77 3.38 -9.75
N PRO A 338 -36.72 3.37 -10.59
CA PRO A 338 -35.94 2.17 -10.85
C PRO A 338 -34.80 2.06 -9.82
N ALA A 339 -34.62 0.86 -9.27
CA ALA A 339 -33.37 0.48 -8.59
C ALA A 339 -32.17 0.61 -9.56
N PRO A 340 -30.93 0.79 -9.06
CA PRO A 340 -29.77 0.93 -9.92
C PRO A 340 -29.57 -0.32 -10.78
N LYS A 341 -29.56 -0.14 -12.10
CA LYS A 341 -29.06 -1.14 -13.04
C LYS A 341 -27.54 -1.19 -12.90
N GLY A 342 -27.06 -2.08 -12.04
CA GLY A 342 -25.69 -2.57 -12.12
C GLY A 342 -25.63 -3.62 -13.23
N ASP A 343 -25.09 -3.26 -14.39
CA ASP A 343 -24.56 -4.24 -15.35
C ASP A 343 -23.23 -4.79 -14.80
N GLY A 344 -23.30 -5.40 -13.61
CA GLY A 344 -22.15 -5.95 -12.90
C GLY A 344 -21.84 -7.35 -13.40
N ASN A 345 -20.63 -7.55 -13.93
CA ASN A 345 -20.18 -8.86 -14.39
C ASN A 345 -20.30 -9.89 -13.25
N LEU A 346 -21.01 -11.00 -13.48
CA LEU A 346 -21.16 -12.05 -12.49
C LEU A 346 -19.82 -12.80 -12.31
N TYR A 347 -19.48 -13.17 -11.08
CA TYR A 347 -18.23 -13.87 -10.76
C TYR A 347 -18.08 -15.20 -11.53
N VAL A 348 -19.19 -15.90 -11.77
CA VAL A 348 -19.25 -17.12 -12.60
C VAL A 348 -18.85 -16.91 -14.06
N THR A 349 -18.78 -15.66 -14.54
CA THR A 349 -18.36 -15.31 -15.91
C THR A 349 -16.84 -15.14 -16.04
N LEU A 350 -16.10 -15.12 -14.92
CA LEU A 350 -14.63 -15.09 -14.95
C LEU A 350 -14.04 -16.38 -15.51
N PRO A 351 -12.88 -16.32 -16.20
CA PRO A 351 -12.12 -17.51 -16.57
C PRO A 351 -11.79 -18.38 -15.34
N PRO A 352 -11.83 -19.73 -15.45
CA PRO A 352 -11.51 -20.63 -14.34
C PRO A 352 -10.11 -20.38 -13.73
N SER A 353 -9.14 -19.98 -14.55
CA SER A 353 -7.79 -19.59 -14.10
C SER A 353 -7.80 -18.41 -13.12
N LYS A 354 -8.69 -17.42 -13.32
CA LYS A 354 -8.84 -16.28 -12.42
C LYS A 354 -9.60 -16.64 -11.14
N GLN A 355 -10.54 -17.57 -11.21
CA GLN A 355 -11.21 -18.10 -10.02
C GLN A 355 -10.21 -18.89 -9.14
N GLU A 356 -9.38 -19.75 -9.75
CA GLU A 356 -8.32 -20.50 -9.06
C GLU A 356 -7.22 -19.58 -8.48
N GLU A 357 -6.87 -18.49 -9.17
CA GLU A 357 -5.94 -17.47 -8.67
C GLU A 357 -6.46 -16.81 -7.38
N VAL A 358 -7.72 -16.38 -7.37
CA VAL A 358 -8.36 -15.77 -6.17
C VAL A 358 -8.48 -16.78 -5.02
N GLU A 359 -8.88 -18.02 -5.29
CA GLU A 359 -8.91 -19.09 -4.29
C GLU A 359 -7.53 -19.31 -3.65
N LYS A 360 -6.47 -19.33 -4.48
CA LYS A 360 -5.08 -19.50 -4.03
C LYS A 360 -4.63 -18.32 -3.16
N LEU A 361 -4.93 -17.08 -3.55
CA LEU A 361 -4.56 -15.86 -2.80
C LEU A 361 -5.34 -15.68 -1.49
N LEU A 362 -6.56 -16.21 -1.40
CA LEU A 362 -7.32 -16.30 -0.15
C LEU A 362 -6.80 -17.43 0.75
N SER A 363 -6.43 -18.57 0.17
CA SER A 363 -5.94 -19.75 0.91
C SER A 363 -4.49 -19.61 1.38
N SER A 364 -3.65 -18.82 0.68
CA SER A 364 -2.25 -18.56 1.07
C SER A 364 -2.11 -17.48 2.13
N SER A 365 -3.20 -16.86 2.55
CA SER A 365 -3.23 -15.84 3.61
C SER A 365 -3.63 -16.43 4.96
N ALA A 366 -3.62 -15.62 6.01
CA ALA A 366 -4.06 -16.04 7.33
C ALA A 366 -5.50 -16.59 7.28
N GLU A 367 -5.79 -17.65 8.04
CA GLU A 367 -7.07 -18.38 8.00
C GLU A 367 -8.29 -17.50 8.29
N GLU A 368 -8.12 -16.36 8.97
CA GLU A 368 -9.18 -15.37 9.18
C GLU A 368 -9.61 -14.62 7.91
N THR A 369 -8.79 -14.58 6.85
CA THR A 369 -9.06 -13.76 5.66
C THR A 369 -10.36 -14.14 4.96
N TRP A 370 -10.54 -15.43 4.65
CA TRP A 370 -11.74 -15.89 3.95
C TRP A 370 -12.97 -15.86 4.88
N ARG A 371 -12.77 -15.95 6.21
CA ARG A 371 -13.84 -15.76 7.20
C ARG A 371 -14.31 -14.30 7.26
N GLN A 372 -13.39 -13.35 7.29
CA GLN A 372 -13.68 -11.91 7.20
C GLN A 372 -14.38 -11.57 5.88
N LEU A 373 -13.91 -12.15 4.76
CA LEU A 373 -14.58 -12.02 3.47
C LEU A 373 -16.02 -12.57 3.52
N ALA A 374 -16.23 -13.76 4.09
CA ALA A 374 -17.57 -14.35 4.23
C ALA A 374 -18.52 -13.45 5.05
N GLY A 375 -18.04 -12.83 6.12
CA GLY A 375 -18.80 -11.85 6.91
C GLY A 375 -19.23 -10.64 6.08
N GLU A 376 -18.32 -10.04 5.30
CA GLU A 376 -18.63 -8.91 4.40
C GLU A 376 -19.54 -9.31 3.22
N LEU A 377 -19.48 -10.57 2.78
CA LEU A 377 -20.41 -11.15 1.79
C LEU A 377 -21.77 -11.58 2.41
N GLY A 378 -22.01 -11.28 3.69
CA GLY A 378 -23.30 -11.46 4.36
C GLY A 378 -23.57 -12.87 4.90
N TYR A 379 -22.56 -13.72 5.05
CA TYR A 379 -22.71 -15.01 5.72
C TYR A 379 -22.81 -14.85 7.24
N LYS A 380 -23.55 -15.75 7.88
CA LYS A 380 -23.59 -15.89 9.34
C LYS A 380 -22.51 -16.86 9.80
N GLU A 381 -21.97 -16.64 11.00
CA GLU A 381 -20.94 -17.49 11.62
C GLU A 381 -21.25 -18.99 11.54
N ASP A 382 -22.51 -19.40 11.80
CA ASP A 382 -22.95 -20.80 11.71
C ASP A 382 -22.66 -21.47 10.35
N LEU A 383 -22.69 -20.69 9.26
CA LEU A 383 -22.37 -21.15 7.90
C LEU A 383 -20.87 -21.04 7.61
N ILE A 384 -20.21 -19.99 8.11
CA ILE A 384 -18.75 -19.82 7.99
C ILE A 384 -18.02 -21.00 8.65
N ASP A 385 -18.50 -21.44 9.82
CA ASP A 385 -17.99 -22.60 10.54
C ASP A 385 -18.19 -23.94 9.80
N SER A 386 -19.17 -24.03 8.90
CA SER A 386 -19.37 -25.21 8.06
C SER A 386 -18.25 -25.35 7.01
N PHE A 387 -17.85 -24.25 6.36
CA PHE A 387 -16.78 -24.25 5.36
C PHE A 387 -15.39 -24.56 5.94
N THR A 388 -15.12 -24.25 7.22
CA THR A 388 -13.87 -24.67 7.91
C THR A 388 -13.65 -26.17 7.96
N ARG A 389 -14.69 -26.99 7.72
CA ARG A 389 -14.60 -28.46 7.75
C ARG A 389 -14.25 -29.06 6.39
N GLU A 390 -14.14 -28.23 5.35
CA GLU A 390 -13.78 -28.65 4.00
C GLU A 390 -12.26 -28.55 3.77
N GLU A 391 -11.76 -29.32 2.82
CA GLU A 391 -10.33 -29.40 2.47
C GLU A 391 -9.79 -28.08 1.90
N SER A 392 -10.67 -27.21 1.37
CA SER A 392 -10.33 -25.86 0.90
C SER A 392 -11.46 -24.86 1.21
N PRO A 393 -11.49 -24.26 2.41
CA PRO A 393 -12.61 -23.41 2.86
C PRO A 393 -12.89 -22.19 1.98
N ALA A 394 -11.84 -21.56 1.44
CA ALA A 394 -11.98 -20.39 0.56
C ALA A 394 -12.67 -20.75 -0.78
N ARG A 395 -12.36 -21.90 -1.36
CA ARG A 395 -13.02 -22.45 -2.56
C ARG A 395 -14.48 -22.80 -2.29
N ALA A 396 -14.75 -23.45 -1.16
CA ALA A 396 -16.11 -23.81 -0.77
C ALA A 396 -17.01 -22.57 -0.62
N LEU A 397 -16.49 -21.54 0.05
CA LEU A 397 -17.15 -20.24 0.18
C LEU A 397 -17.39 -19.58 -1.18
N LEU A 398 -16.39 -19.50 -2.05
CA LEU A 398 -16.52 -18.85 -3.35
C LEU A 398 -17.47 -19.62 -4.28
N ALA A 399 -17.46 -20.95 -4.25
CA ALA A 399 -18.41 -21.78 -5.00
C ALA A 399 -19.86 -21.55 -4.53
N ASP A 400 -20.14 -21.62 -3.22
CA ASP A 400 -21.46 -21.33 -2.67
C ASP A 400 -21.89 -19.89 -2.98
N TRP A 401 -21.00 -18.92 -2.80
CA TRP A 401 -21.28 -17.51 -3.05
C TRP A 401 -21.58 -17.25 -4.53
N SER A 402 -20.81 -17.84 -5.44
CA SER A 402 -20.99 -17.70 -6.90
C SER A 402 -22.36 -18.18 -7.39
N SER A 403 -23.04 -19.05 -6.64
CA SER A 403 -24.39 -19.53 -6.95
C SER A 403 -25.51 -18.52 -6.64
N LYS A 404 -25.20 -17.41 -5.96
CA LYS A 404 -26.16 -16.39 -5.54
C LYS A 404 -26.32 -15.30 -6.60
N GLU A 405 -27.54 -14.81 -6.77
CA GLU A 405 -27.84 -13.70 -7.70
C GLU A 405 -27.11 -12.39 -7.35
N THR A 406 -26.60 -12.26 -6.13
CA THR A 406 -25.80 -11.12 -5.66
C THR A 406 -24.29 -11.25 -5.94
N ALA A 407 -23.86 -12.31 -6.65
CA ALA A 407 -22.44 -12.62 -6.88
C ALA A 407 -21.81 -11.82 -8.04
N THR A 408 -21.83 -10.50 -7.94
CA THR A 408 -21.15 -9.61 -8.91
C THR A 408 -19.69 -9.41 -8.53
N LEU A 409 -18.84 -9.23 -9.54
CA LEU A 409 -17.43 -8.91 -9.38
C LEU A 409 -17.24 -7.65 -8.50
N ASP A 410 -18.08 -6.63 -8.70
CA ASP A 410 -18.06 -5.40 -7.89
C ASP A 410 -18.34 -5.66 -6.40
N ALA A 411 -19.22 -6.61 -6.07
CA ALA A 411 -19.49 -6.98 -4.67
C ALA A 411 -18.29 -7.69 -4.03
N LEU A 412 -17.63 -8.59 -4.77
CA LEU A 412 -16.40 -9.24 -4.31
C LEU A 412 -15.28 -8.20 -4.08
N LEU A 413 -15.07 -7.29 -5.03
CA LEU A 413 -14.05 -6.25 -4.95
C LEU A 413 -14.33 -5.24 -3.83
N ALA A 414 -15.59 -4.90 -3.58
CA ALA A 414 -15.98 -4.06 -2.45
C ALA A 414 -15.67 -4.74 -1.11
N ALA A 415 -15.98 -6.04 -0.99
CA ALA A 415 -15.68 -6.82 0.21
C ALA A 415 -14.16 -6.99 0.43
N LEU A 416 -13.41 -7.33 -0.62
CA LEU A 416 -11.94 -7.45 -0.59
C LEU A 416 -11.25 -6.14 -0.14
N ARG A 417 -11.70 -4.98 -0.63
CA ARG A 417 -11.17 -3.67 -0.20
C ARG A 417 -11.48 -3.38 1.28
N LYS A 418 -12.66 -3.73 1.78
CA LYS A 418 -13.02 -3.54 3.21
C LYS A 418 -12.15 -4.37 4.16
N ILE A 419 -11.84 -5.61 3.81
CA ILE A 419 -10.94 -6.48 4.59
C ILE A 419 -9.45 -6.15 4.37
N GLN A 420 -9.14 -5.00 3.75
CA GLN A 420 -7.78 -4.52 3.45
C GLN A 420 -6.97 -5.46 2.53
N ARG A 421 -7.64 -6.33 1.75
CA ARG A 421 -7.05 -7.21 0.73
C ARG A 421 -7.20 -6.63 -0.68
N GLY A 422 -6.70 -5.40 -0.84
CA GLY A 422 -6.62 -4.74 -2.14
C GLY A 422 -5.74 -5.48 -3.15
N ASP A 423 -4.76 -6.25 -2.67
CA ASP A 423 -3.87 -7.11 -3.45
C ASP A 423 -4.62 -8.20 -4.25
N ILE A 424 -5.65 -8.82 -3.65
CA ILE A 424 -6.51 -9.78 -4.37
C ILE A 424 -7.46 -9.05 -5.33
N ALA A 425 -7.86 -7.82 -4.98
CA ALA A 425 -8.71 -7.02 -5.86
C ALA A 425 -7.96 -6.56 -7.12
N GLU A 426 -6.64 -6.36 -7.06
CA GLU A 426 -5.82 -5.99 -8.22
C GLU A 426 -5.58 -7.16 -9.18
N SER A 427 -5.36 -8.40 -8.68
CA SER A 427 -5.17 -9.58 -9.56
C SER A 427 -6.42 -9.94 -10.39
N LEU A 428 -7.60 -9.56 -9.90
CA LEU A 428 -8.88 -9.65 -10.60
C LEU A 428 -9.04 -8.63 -11.75
N TYR A 429 -8.32 -7.51 -11.73
CA TYR A 429 -8.33 -6.51 -12.81
C TYR A 429 -7.16 -6.69 -13.80
N SER A 430 -6.05 -7.30 -13.37
CA SER A 430 -4.90 -7.58 -14.24
C SER A 430 -5.16 -8.80 -15.16
N GLU A 431 -5.96 -8.59 -16.20
CA GLU A 431 -5.76 -9.09 -17.58
C GLU A 431 -7.01 -8.85 -18.46
N SER A 432 -6.86 -8.03 -19.51
CA SER A 432 -7.76 -8.01 -20.67
C SER A 432 -6.97 -8.10 -21.98
N THR A 433 -5.76 -8.68 -21.93
CA THR A 433 -4.75 -8.56 -22.98
C THR A 433 -4.12 -9.90 -23.35
N ALA A 434 -4.95 -10.92 -23.53
CA ALA A 434 -4.55 -12.17 -24.17
C ALA A 434 -5.57 -12.57 -25.25
N THR A 435 -5.28 -12.28 -26.52
CA THR A 435 -5.98 -12.88 -27.66
C THR A 435 -4.98 -13.18 -28.77
N SER A 436 -4.60 -14.45 -28.85
CA SER A 436 -3.87 -15.03 -29.98
C SER A 436 -4.72 -15.00 -31.26
N PRO A 437 -4.10 -14.87 -32.43
CA PRO A 437 -4.61 -15.41 -33.67
C PRO A 437 -3.84 -16.68 -34.11
N VAL A 438 -4.54 -17.45 -34.95
CA VAL A 438 -4.18 -18.73 -35.60
C VAL A 438 -3.31 -18.53 -36.83
#